data_AF-A0A1T4JN91-F1
#
_entry.id   AF-A0A1T4JN91-F1
#
_cell.length_a   1.000
_cell.length_b   1.000
_cell.length_c   1.000
_cell.angle_alpha   90.00
_cell.angle_beta   90.00
_cell.angle_gamma   90.00
#
_symmetry.space_group_name_H-M   'P 1'
#
loop_
_entity.id
_entity.type
_entity.pdbx_description
1 polymer ?
#
loop_
_entity_poly.entity_id
_entity_poly.type
_entity_poly.pdbx_seq_one_letter_code
_entity_poly.pdbx_strand_id
1 'polypeptide(L)'
;MKKETLFVAFSTQKGGVGKTTFTVLVASYLYYLKGYNVAVVDCDYPQHSISAMRKRDGEQVNNDTNYKVLAFNQFKALGKKAYPVLCSTPEAAISTAEEFLKTEPMEMDVVFFDLPGTVNNLLVQNEAYRIQGLHLFWNQVDGREKTDLYRIYENTIGELKLPLMKTFIPDTKRYKKELSGDKTSVFRSTLFPADKRMIKGSNLEELVAEIGYIIKLY
;
A
#
# COMPACT_ATOMS: atom_id res chain seq x y z
N MET A 1 7.85 -26.06 3.91
CA MET A 1 7.93 -25.42 2.57
C MET A 1 8.27 -23.95 2.79
N LYS A 2 9.28 -23.43 2.09
CA LYS A 2 9.60 -22.00 2.10
C LYS A 2 8.45 -21.26 1.41
N LYS A 3 7.91 -20.22 2.05
CA LYS A 3 6.83 -19.42 1.46
C LYS A 3 7.43 -18.52 0.38
N GLU A 4 6.83 -18.52 -0.80
CA GLU A 4 7.26 -17.66 -1.89
C GLU A 4 6.90 -16.19 -1.56
N THR A 5 7.79 -15.26 -1.90
CA THR A 5 7.55 -13.82 -1.75
C THR A 5 6.44 -13.39 -2.69
N LEU A 6 5.44 -12.68 -2.17
CA LEU A 6 4.27 -12.23 -2.94
C LEU A 6 4.50 -10.86 -3.55
N PHE A 7 4.23 -10.70 -4.84
CA PHE A 7 4.32 -9.41 -5.54
C PHE A 7 2.92 -8.81 -5.71
N VAL A 8 2.72 -7.60 -5.18
CA VAL A 8 1.39 -6.96 -5.10
C VAL A 8 1.45 -5.52 -5.61
N ALA A 9 0.47 -5.11 -6.41
CA ALA A 9 0.36 -3.73 -6.88
C ALA A 9 -1.08 -3.24 -6.79
N PHE A 10 -1.26 -1.96 -6.46
CA PHE A 10 -2.53 -1.27 -6.63
C PHE A 10 -2.50 -0.52 -7.96
N SER A 11 -3.32 -0.94 -8.93
CA SER A 11 -3.30 -0.39 -10.28
C SER A 11 -4.62 0.25 -10.70
N THR A 12 -4.52 1.30 -11.50
CA THR A 12 -5.64 2.03 -12.13
C THR A 12 -5.11 3.10 -13.09
N GLN A 13 -5.80 3.27 -14.21
CA GLN A 13 -5.49 4.30 -15.21
C GLN A 13 -5.77 5.72 -14.71
N LYS A 14 -6.69 5.87 -13.74
CA LYS A 14 -7.11 7.19 -13.25
C LYS A 14 -6.07 7.73 -12.26
N GLY A 15 -5.58 8.93 -12.52
CA GLY A 15 -4.75 9.68 -11.57
C GLY A 15 -5.53 10.06 -10.31
N GLY A 16 -4.84 10.18 -9.17
CA GLY A 16 -5.42 10.75 -7.95
C GLY A 16 -6.43 9.88 -7.19
N VAL A 17 -6.68 8.63 -7.59
CA VAL A 17 -7.62 7.75 -6.89
C VAL A 17 -7.00 7.05 -5.66
N GLY A 18 -5.68 7.07 -5.50
CA GLY A 18 -5.03 6.62 -4.25
C GLY A 18 -4.15 5.36 -4.32
N LYS A 19 -3.63 4.97 -5.50
CA LYS A 19 -2.66 3.85 -5.64
C LYS A 19 -1.56 3.86 -4.59
N THR A 20 -0.72 4.90 -4.62
CA THR A 20 0.35 5.18 -3.65
C THR A 20 -0.15 5.15 -2.21
N THR A 21 -1.36 5.66 -1.98
CA THR A 21 -1.94 5.71 -0.63
C THR A 21 -2.22 4.31 -0.10
N PHE A 22 -2.84 3.44 -0.91
CA PHE A 22 -3.07 2.05 -0.51
C PHE A 22 -1.77 1.26 -0.41
N THR A 23 -0.82 1.47 -1.33
CA THR A 23 0.52 0.89 -1.23
C THR A 23 1.16 1.17 0.13
N VAL A 24 1.21 2.44 0.54
CA VAL A 24 1.81 2.84 1.83
C VAL A 24 1.01 2.33 3.03
N LEU A 25 -0.31 2.45 3.00
CA LEU A 25 -1.16 2.05 4.13
C LEU A 25 -1.13 0.55 4.39
N VAL A 26 -1.27 -0.26 3.33
CA VAL A 26 -1.27 -1.72 3.45
C VAL A 26 0.13 -2.23 3.79
N ALA A 27 1.20 -1.70 3.16
CA ALA A 27 2.58 -2.05 3.51
C ALA A 27 2.88 -1.74 4.99
N SER A 28 2.52 -0.54 5.45
CA SER A 28 2.74 -0.11 6.84
C SER A 28 1.91 -0.93 7.83
N TYR A 29 0.67 -1.29 7.49
CA TYR A 29 -0.16 -2.14 8.35
C TYR A 29 0.44 -3.54 8.49
N LEU A 30 0.78 -4.19 7.36
CA LEU A 30 1.36 -5.53 7.38
C LEU A 30 2.70 -5.56 8.12
N TYR A 31 3.54 -4.56 7.91
CA TYR A 31 4.88 -4.50 8.50
C TYR A 31 4.86 -4.12 10.00
N TYR A 32 4.23 -3.00 10.35
CA TYR A 32 4.29 -2.44 11.70
C TYR A 32 3.28 -3.04 12.68
N LEU A 33 2.16 -3.61 12.18
CA LEU A 33 1.11 -4.17 13.05
C LEU A 33 0.99 -5.69 12.97
N LYS A 34 1.30 -6.30 11.83
CA LYS A 34 1.17 -7.76 11.63
C LYS A 34 2.50 -8.51 11.63
N GLY A 35 3.63 -7.80 11.63
CA GLY A 35 4.96 -8.39 11.77
C GLY A 35 5.56 -8.97 10.48
N TYR A 36 4.85 -8.91 9.34
CA TYR A 36 5.35 -9.38 8.05
C TYR A 36 6.57 -8.58 7.59
N ASN A 37 7.42 -9.21 6.80
CA ASN A 37 8.53 -8.57 6.12
C ASN A 37 8.06 -8.05 4.78
N VAL A 38 8.12 -6.73 4.61
CA VAL A 38 7.56 -6.03 3.47
C VAL A 38 8.65 -5.20 2.83
N ALA A 39 8.64 -5.09 1.51
CA ALA A 39 9.39 -4.09 0.75
C ALA A 39 8.44 -3.31 -0.16
N VAL A 40 8.84 -2.11 -0.56
CA VAL A 40 8.12 -1.30 -1.55
C VAL A 40 9.07 -0.89 -2.67
N VAL A 41 8.66 -1.10 -3.92
CA VAL A 41 9.31 -0.56 -5.12
C VAL A 41 8.47 0.58 -5.66
N ASP A 42 9.01 1.79 -5.57
CA ASP A 42 8.41 3.02 -6.06
C ASP A 42 8.80 3.22 -7.53
N CYS A 43 7.88 2.86 -8.42
CA CYS A 43 8.06 2.91 -9.87
C CYS A 43 7.49 4.17 -10.51
N ASP A 44 7.00 5.13 -9.73
CA ASP A 44 6.38 6.36 -10.21
C ASP A 44 7.44 7.36 -10.67
N TYR A 45 8.30 6.97 -11.62
CA TYR A 45 9.36 7.81 -12.15
C TYR A 45 8.77 8.93 -13.03
N PRO A 46 9.19 10.21 -12.87
CA PRO A 46 10.22 10.72 -11.94
C PRO A 46 9.68 11.22 -10.58
N GLN A 47 8.37 11.12 -10.31
CA GLN A 47 7.77 11.69 -9.10
C GLN A 47 8.20 10.98 -7.80
N HIS A 48 8.45 9.68 -7.85
CA HIS A 48 8.79 8.78 -6.72
C HIS A 48 8.08 9.18 -5.43
N SER A 49 6.76 9.13 -5.48
CA SER A 49 5.91 9.72 -4.45
C SER A 49 6.10 9.09 -3.06
N ILE A 50 6.42 7.80 -2.99
CA ILE A 50 6.69 7.07 -1.73
C ILE A 50 8.09 7.39 -1.21
N SER A 51 9.10 7.41 -2.08
CA SER A 51 10.46 7.78 -1.70
C SER A 51 10.53 9.21 -1.17
N ALA A 52 9.84 10.14 -1.85
CA ALA A 52 9.69 11.52 -1.38
C ALA A 52 8.96 11.58 -0.03
N MET A 53 7.92 10.76 0.18
CA MET A 53 7.23 10.65 1.47
C MET A 53 8.15 10.12 2.57
N ARG A 54 8.94 9.08 2.29
CA ARG A 54 9.93 8.53 3.24
C ARG A 54 10.94 9.57 3.68
N LYS A 55 11.43 10.40 2.77
CA LYS A 55 12.33 11.51 3.10
C LYS A 55 11.64 12.52 4.03
N ARG A 56 10.44 12.99 3.68
CA ARG A 56 9.68 13.94 4.51
C ARG A 56 9.34 13.37 5.89
N ASP A 57 8.90 12.11 5.96
CA ASP A 57 8.61 11.43 7.23
C ASP A 57 9.85 11.40 8.13
N GLY A 58 11.02 11.07 7.55
CA GLY A 58 12.30 11.08 8.27
C GLY A 58 12.70 12.47 8.76
N GLU A 59 12.54 13.51 7.94
CA GLU A 59 12.78 14.90 8.33
C GLU A 59 11.86 15.35 9.47
N GLN A 60 10.56 15.01 9.40
CA GLN A 60 9.60 15.34 10.47
C GLN A 60 9.94 14.61 11.77
N VAL A 61 10.28 13.32 11.71
CA VAL A 61 10.75 12.57 12.87
C VAL A 61 12.02 13.20 13.43
N ASN A 62 12.95 13.68 12.61
CA ASN A 62 14.19 14.30 13.07
C ASN A 62 14.00 15.70 13.68
N ASN A 63 12.92 16.41 13.35
CA ASN A 63 12.70 17.79 13.79
C ASN A 63 11.71 17.90 14.95
N ASP A 64 10.85 16.90 15.18
CA ASP A 64 9.83 16.92 16.22
C ASP A 64 10.12 15.87 17.31
N THR A 65 10.27 16.34 18.55
CA THR A 65 10.58 15.48 19.70
C THR A 65 9.51 14.42 19.97
N ASN A 66 8.22 14.71 19.75
CA ASN A 66 7.15 13.73 19.94
C ASN A 66 7.26 12.60 18.90
N TYR A 67 7.53 12.95 17.63
CA TYR A 67 7.75 11.94 16.59
C TYR A 67 9.02 11.12 16.82
N LYS A 68 10.11 11.70 17.36
CA LYS A 68 11.30 10.93 17.78
C LYS A 68 10.97 9.87 18.81
N VAL A 69 10.25 10.27 19.87
CA VAL A 69 9.88 9.35 20.95
C VAL A 69 8.97 8.24 20.41
N LEU A 70 8.01 8.59 19.55
CA LEU A 70 7.13 7.61 18.91
C LEU A 70 7.92 6.62 18.05
N ALA A 71 8.83 7.11 17.20
CA ALA A 71 9.68 6.27 16.36
C ALA A 71 10.58 5.35 17.20
N PHE A 72 11.24 5.89 18.22
CA PHE A 72 12.11 5.13 19.10
C PHE A 72 11.35 3.97 19.77
N ASN A 73 10.20 4.26 20.37
CA ASN A 73 9.39 3.25 21.05
C ASN A 73 8.89 2.18 20.07
N GLN A 74 8.43 2.58 18.89
CA GLN A 74 7.97 1.64 17.87
C GLN A 74 9.10 0.72 17.40
N PHE A 75 10.23 1.27 16.94
CA PHE A 75 11.31 0.44 16.39
C PHE A 75 12.00 -0.40 17.46
N LYS A 76 12.06 0.08 18.71
CA LYS A 76 12.52 -0.72 19.85
C LYS A 76 11.60 -1.92 20.11
N ALA A 77 10.28 -1.72 20.08
CA ALA A 77 9.31 -2.80 20.29
C ALA A 77 9.25 -3.77 19.10
N LEU A 78 9.36 -3.24 17.87
CA LEU A 78 9.29 -4.02 16.63
C LEU A 78 10.53 -4.89 16.40
N GLY A 79 11.70 -4.47 16.89
CA GLY A 79 12.96 -5.21 16.75
C GLY A 79 13.55 -5.22 15.34
N LYS A 80 12.97 -4.46 14.40
CA LYS A 80 13.48 -4.25 13.03
C LYS A 80 13.33 -2.79 12.61
N LYS A 81 14.11 -2.39 11.59
CA LYS A 81 14.12 -1.02 11.03
C LYS A 81 12.83 -0.74 10.24
N ALA A 82 12.71 0.45 9.65
CA ALA A 82 11.64 0.72 8.69
C ALA A 82 11.77 -0.21 7.46
N TYR A 83 10.64 -0.56 6.85
CA TYR A 83 10.67 -1.38 5.63
C TYR A 83 11.41 -0.65 4.49
N PRO A 84 12.14 -1.37 3.62
CA PRO A 84 12.87 -0.79 2.51
C PRO A 84 11.93 -0.17 1.46
N VAL A 85 12.35 0.97 0.92
CA VAL A 85 11.70 1.64 -0.22
C VAL A 85 12.77 1.78 -1.30
N LEU A 86 12.56 1.10 -2.42
CA LEU A 86 13.45 1.08 -3.58
C LEU A 86 12.87 2.00 -4.66
N CYS A 87 13.71 2.76 -5.37
CA CYS A 87 13.27 3.51 -6.55
C CYS A 87 13.55 2.70 -7.81
N SER A 88 12.62 2.69 -8.76
CA SER A 88 12.81 2.03 -10.05
C SER A 88 12.01 2.71 -11.16
N THR A 89 12.23 2.33 -12.41
CA THR A 89 11.27 2.62 -13.48
C THR A 89 10.21 1.51 -13.54
N PRO A 90 9.07 1.73 -14.18
CA PRO A 90 8.10 0.65 -14.42
C PRO A 90 8.69 -0.55 -15.16
N GLU A 91 9.61 -0.33 -16.09
CA GLU A 91 10.22 -1.41 -16.90
C GLU A 91 11.17 -2.27 -16.06
N ALA A 92 11.90 -1.66 -15.12
CA ALA A 92 12.90 -2.31 -14.28
C ALA A 92 12.36 -2.77 -12.92
N ALA A 93 11.06 -2.63 -12.66
CA ALA A 93 10.50 -2.87 -11.33
C ALA A 93 10.76 -4.30 -10.82
N ILE A 94 10.46 -5.30 -11.64
CA ILE A 94 10.60 -6.71 -11.28
C ILE A 94 12.07 -7.07 -11.06
N SER A 95 12.97 -6.66 -11.96
CA SER A 95 14.40 -6.91 -11.80
C SER A 95 14.97 -6.22 -10.55
N THR A 96 14.51 -4.99 -10.25
CA THR A 96 14.90 -4.27 -9.02
C THR A 96 14.50 -5.04 -7.77
N ALA A 97 13.27 -5.60 -7.74
CA ALA A 97 12.82 -6.41 -6.62
C ALA A 97 13.64 -7.71 -6.50
N GLU A 98 13.88 -8.42 -7.60
CA GLU A 98 14.65 -9.67 -7.60
C GLU A 98 16.10 -9.48 -7.17
N GLU A 99 16.77 -8.41 -7.62
CA GLU A 99 18.13 -8.06 -7.20
C GLU A 99 18.18 -7.73 -5.71
N PHE A 100 17.21 -6.98 -5.21
CA PHE A 100 17.08 -6.72 -3.78
C PHE A 100 16.91 -8.02 -2.98
N LEU A 101 15.99 -8.92 -3.40
CA LEU A 101 15.73 -10.18 -2.70
C LEU A 101 16.93 -11.14 -2.68
N LYS A 102 17.85 -11.05 -3.66
CA LYS A 102 19.09 -11.85 -3.67
C LYS A 102 20.12 -11.37 -2.64
N THR A 103 20.08 -10.09 -2.28
CA THR A 103 21.07 -9.45 -1.41
C THR A 103 20.56 -9.23 0.01
N GLU A 104 19.24 -9.16 0.20
CA GLU A 104 18.61 -8.95 1.49
C GLU A 104 18.70 -10.22 2.36
N PRO A 105 19.32 -10.16 3.55
CA PRO A 105 19.42 -11.31 4.45
C PRO A 105 18.06 -11.77 4.99
N MET A 106 17.11 -10.84 5.10
CA MET A 106 15.77 -11.12 5.62
C MET A 106 14.84 -11.55 4.49
N GLU A 107 14.22 -12.72 4.62
CA GLU A 107 13.21 -13.16 3.65
C GLU A 107 11.98 -12.24 3.70
N MET A 108 11.60 -11.70 2.54
CA MET A 108 10.41 -10.86 2.40
C MET A 108 9.17 -11.71 2.17
N ASP A 109 8.09 -11.39 2.88
CA ASP A 109 6.78 -11.99 2.65
C ASP A 109 6.06 -11.32 1.48
N VAL A 110 6.14 -9.99 1.38
CA VAL A 110 5.43 -9.21 0.37
C VAL A 110 6.29 -8.08 -0.18
N VAL A 111 6.33 -7.93 -1.51
CA VAL A 111 6.88 -6.75 -2.19
C VAL A 111 5.73 -6.01 -2.85
N PHE A 112 5.52 -4.75 -2.46
CA PHE A 112 4.55 -3.89 -3.12
C PHE A 112 5.19 -3.06 -4.22
N PHE A 113 4.47 -2.86 -5.32
CA PHE A 113 4.87 -1.99 -6.42
C PHE A 113 3.93 -0.80 -6.54
N ASP A 114 4.48 0.42 -6.48
CA ASP A 114 3.74 1.65 -6.80
C ASP A 114 3.94 2.01 -8.26
N LEU A 115 2.99 1.59 -9.09
CA LEU A 115 3.07 1.76 -10.53
C LEU A 115 2.35 3.04 -11.00
N PRO A 116 2.91 3.79 -11.97
CA PRO A 116 2.23 4.95 -12.54
C PRO A 116 0.95 4.55 -13.29
N GLY A 117 0.03 5.49 -13.50
CA GLY A 117 -1.26 5.20 -14.14
C GLY A 117 -1.17 4.73 -15.61
N THR A 118 -0.02 4.89 -16.24
CA THR A 118 0.22 4.61 -17.67
C THR A 118 0.76 3.21 -17.96
N VAL A 119 1.01 2.37 -16.95
CA VAL A 119 1.70 1.07 -17.13
C VAL A 119 0.85 -0.08 -17.67
N ASN A 120 -0.37 0.17 -18.16
CA ASN A 120 -1.28 -0.92 -18.52
C ASN A 120 -0.70 -1.84 -19.59
N ASN A 121 0.03 -1.28 -20.56
CA ASN A 121 0.70 -2.08 -21.59
C ASN A 121 1.76 -2.99 -20.97
N LEU A 122 2.51 -2.52 -19.96
CA LEU A 122 3.48 -3.35 -19.25
C LEU A 122 2.79 -4.48 -18.49
N LEU A 123 1.69 -4.19 -17.79
CA LEU A 123 0.95 -5.20 -17.01
C LEU A 123 0.36 -6.32 -17.89
N VAL A 124 0.03 -6.03 -19.16
CA VAL A 124 -0.60 -6.97 -20.07
C VAL A 124 0.40 -7.67 -20.98
N GLN A 125 1.41 -6.95 -21.50
CA GLN A 125 2.29 -7.44 -22.56
C GLN A 125 3.65 -7.94 -22.04
N ASN A 126 4.06 -7.57 -20.83
CA ASN A 126 5.36 -7.97 -20.29
C ASN A 126 5.22 -9.26 -19.47
N GLU A 127 5.90 -10.32 -19.90
CA GLU A 127 5.89 -11.61 -19.20
C GLU A 127 6.44 -11.54 -17.77
N ALA A 128 7.33 -10.59 -17.47
CA ALA A 128 7.82 -10.34 -16.12
C ALA A 128 6.70 -9.90 -15.17
N TYR A 129 5.62 -9.34 -15.70
CA TYR A 129 4.43 -8.89 -14.96
C TYR A 129 3.31 -9.91 -14.94
N ARG A 130 3.58 -11.20 -15.21
CA ARG A 130 2.54 -12.24 -15.27
C ARG A 130 1.63 -12.22 -14.04
N ILE A 131 0.41 -11.72 -14.25
CA ILE A 131 -0.57 -11.50 -13.19
C ILE A 131 -1.09 -12.86 -12.70
N GLN A 132 -0.90 -13.16 -11.42
CA GLN A 132 -1.43 -14.36 -10.78
C GLN A 132 -2.88 -14.18 -10.30
N GLY A 133 -3.31 -12.95 -10.05
CA GLY A 133 -4.68 -12.64 -9.64
C GLY A 133 -5.00 -11.15 -9.83
N LEU A 134 -6.23 -10.87 -10.26
CA LEU A 134 -6.77 -9.53 -10.40
C LEU A 134 -8.04 -9.43 -9.54
N HIS A 135 -8.04 -8.50 -8.59
CA HIS A 135 -9.17 -8.28 -7.68
C HIS A 135 -9.54 -6.80 -7.71
N LEU A 136 -10.81 -6.54 -8.04
CA LEU A 136 -11.38 -5.20 -7.98
C LEU A 136 -11.78 -4.88 -6.54
N PHE A 137 -11.73 -3.61 -6.17
CA PHE A 137 -12.27 -3.15 -4.88
C PHE A 137 -12.82 -1.74 -5.02
N TRP A 138 -13.77 -1.42 -4.15
CA TRP A 138 -14.41 -0.11 -4.14
C TRP A 138 -13.59 0.90 -3.35
N ASN A 139 -13.43 2.09 -3.92
CA ASN A 139 -12.70 3.19 -3.28
C ASN A 139 -13.38 4.53 -3.55
N GLN A 140 -13.19 5.47 -2.62
CA GLN A 140 -13.87 6.77 -2.60
C GLN A 140 -15.40 6.62 -2.70
N VAL A 141 -15.94 5.63 -1.99
CA VAL A 141 -17.39 5.40 -1.94
C VAL A 141 -18.04 6.53 -1.16
N ASP A 142 -18.96 7.23 -1.81
CA ASP A 142 -19.76 8.26 -1.18
C ASP A 142 -21.00 7.60 -0.56
N GLY A 143 -21.10 7.67 0.77
CA GLY A 143 -22.26 7.13 1.48
C GLY A 143 -23.59 7.82 1.15
N ARG A 144 -23.56 8.93 0.42
CA ARG A 144 -24.76 9.64 -0.07
C ARG A 144 -25.21 9.16 -1.45
N GLU A 145 -24.33 8.49 -2.20
CA GLU A 145 -24.69 7.91 -3.49
C GLU A 145 -25.70 6.78 -3.32
N LYS A 146 -26.63 6.69 -4.26
CA LYS A 146 -27.70 5.69 -4.16
C LYS A 146 -27.13 4.29 -4.38
N THR A 147 -27.54 3.35 -3.54
CA THR A 147 -27.17 1.92 -3.61
C THR A 147 -27.37 1.32 -5.00
N ASP A 148 -28.34 1.82 -5.78
CA ASP A 148 -28.62 1.33 -7.13
C ASP A 148 -27.44 1.45 -8.09
N LEU A 149 -26.63 2.52 -8.01
CA LEU A 149 -25.49 2.70 -8.90
C LEU A 149 -24.41 1.64 -8.64
N TYR A 150 -24.04 1.45 -7.37
CA TYR A 150 -23.07 0.43 -6.97
C TYR A 150 -23.56 -0.97 -7.36
N ARG A 151 -24.85 -1.26 -7.13
CA ARG A 151 -25.45 -2.55 -7.53
C ARG A 151 -25.38 -2.80 -9.04
N ILE A 152 -25.60 -1.78 -9.87
CA ILE A 152 -25.47 -1.91 -11.32
C ILE A 152 -24.02 -2.29 -11.70
N TYR A 153 -23.03 -1.57 -11.16
CA TYR A 153 -21.62 -1.90 -11.40
C TYR A 153 -21.25 -3.29 -10.90
N GLU A 154 -21.71 -3.68 -9.71
CA GLU A 154 -21.46 -5.01 -9.14
C GLU A 154 -22.03 -6.12 -10.01
N ASN A 155 -23.25 -5.94 -10.54
CA ASN A 155 -23.85 -6.89 -11.47
C ASN A 155 -23.01 -7.02 -12.75
N THR A 156 -22.61 -5.91 -13.36
CA THR A 156 -21.75 -5.93 -14.57
C THR A 156 -20.39 -6.57 -14.30
N ILE A 157 -19.76 -6.29 -13.16
CA ILE A 157 -18.51 -6.93 -12.74
C ILE A 157 -18.69 -8.45 -12.59
N GLY A 158 -19.80 -8.87 -11.99
CA GLY A 158 -20.17 -10.29 -11.84
C GLY A 158 -20.40 -10.99 -13.17
N GLU A 159 -21.09 -10.34 -14.11
CA GLU A 159 -21.28 -10.85 -15.49
C GLU A 159 -19.95 -11.04 -16.21
N LEU A 160 -18.98 -10.13 -16.01
CA LEU A 160 -17.61 -10.24 -16.52
C LEU A 160 -16.76 -11.27 -15.76
N LYS A 161 -17.29 -11.90 -14.70
CA LYS A 161 -16.60 -12.86 -13.82
C LYS A 161 -15.32 -12.30 -13.22
N LEU A 162 -15.26 -10.99 -13.01
CA LEU A 162 -14.11 -10.34 -12.38
C LEU A 162 -14.26 -10.42 -10.85
N PRO A 163 -13.25 -10.91 -10.11
CA PRO A 163 -13.29 -10.94 -8.66
C PRO A 163 -13.46 -9.53 -8.09
N LEU A 164 -14.46 -9.35 -7.23
CA LEU A 164 -14.72 -8.11 -6.51
C LEU A 164 -14.64 -8.34 -5.01
N MET A 165 -13.83 -7.54 -4.35
CA MET A 165 -13.71 -7.49 -2.90
C MET A 165 -14.99 -6.92 -2.27
N LYS A 166 -15.36 -7.43 -1.11
CA LYS A 166 -16.52 -6.99 -0.32
C LYS A 166 -16.26 -5.68 0.40
N THR A 167 -15.02 -5.42 0.76
CA THR A 167 -14.65 -4.19 1.47
C THR A 167 -14.69 -3.00 0.53
N PHE A 168 -15.35 -1.93 0.97
CA PHE A 168 -15.31 -0.63 0.31
C PHE A 168 -14.54 0.38 1.14
N ILE A 169 -13.86 1.32 0.49
CA ILE A 169 -13.17 2.43 1.14
C ILE A 169 -14.01 3.72 0.98
N PRO A 170 -14.45 4.35 2.08
CA PRO A 170 -15.25 5.57 2.02
C PRO A 170 -14.44 6.78 1.55
N ASP A 171 -15.08 7.73 0.88
CA ASP A 171 -14.46 9.01 0.55
C ASP A 171 -14.26 9.84 1.82
N THR A 172 -13.01 9.85 2.33
CA THR A 172 -12.65 10.62 3.51
C THR A 172 -11.31 11.31 3.35
N LYS A 173 -11.19 12.49 3.98
CA LYS A 173 -9.92 13.24 4.03
C LYS A 173 -8.84 12.57 4.89
N ARG A 174 -9.15 11.49 5.60
CA ARG A 174 -8.23 10.80 6.53
C ARG A 174 -7.03 10.22 5.78
N TYR A 175 -7.28 9.64 4.61
CA TYR A 175 -6.28 9.06 3.71
C TYR A 175 -5.23 10.05 3.19
N LYS A 176 -5.45 11.36 3.38
CA LYS A 176 -4.54 12.43 3.00
C LYS A 176 -3.71 12.99 4.17
N LYS A 177 -3.92 12.50 5.41
CA LYS A 177 -3.20 13.00 6.59
C LYS A 177 -1.83 12.35 6.74
N GLU A 178 -0.79 13.05 6.30
CA GLU A 178 0.62 12.74 6.55
C GLU A 178 1.12 13.36 7.87
N LEU A 179 2.39 13.13 8.21
CA LEU A 179 3.06 13.83 9.29
C LEU A 179 3.06 15.34 9.02
N SER A 180 2.76 16.12 10.06
CA SER A 180 2.83 17.57 10.04
C SER A 180 3.21 18.08 11.42
N GLY A 181 4.02 19.15 11.49
CA GLY A 181 4.50 19.72 12.76
C GLY A 181 3.40 20.14 13.74
N ASP A 182 2.20 20.44 13.26
CA ASP A 182 1.10 20.93 14.11
C ASP A 182 0.11 19.83 14.55
N LYS A 183 0.30 18.58 14.14
CA LYS A 183 -0.68 17.50 14.41
C LYS A 183 0.00 16.27 14.95
N THR A 184 -0.60 15.67 15.97
CA THR A 184 -0.13 14.42 16.59
C THR A 184 -0.70 13.15 15.93
N SER A 185 -1.68 13.28 15.03
CA SER A 185 -2.37 12.13 14.42
C SER A 185 -1.91 11.93 12.97
N VAL A 186 -1.28 10.79 12.69
CA VAL A 186 -0.83 10.37 11.37
C VAL A 186 -1.76 9.29 10.81
N PHE A 187 -2.08 9.33 9.52
CA PHE A 187 -2.81 8.25 8.87
C PHE A 187 -2.00 7.60 7.76
N ARG A 188 -1.36 8.40 6.91
CA ARG A 188 -0.49 7.95 5.82
C ARG A 188 0.96 8.26 6.17
N SER A 189 1.78 7.24 6.36
CA SER A 189 3.21 7.36 6.59
C SER A 189 3.92 6.09 6.18
N THR A 190 5.18 6.21 5.79
CA THR A 190 6.10 5.12 5.53
C THR A 190 6.87 4.65 6.77
N LEU A 191 6.77 5.38 7.88
CA LEU A 191 7.47 5.11 9.15
C LEU A 191 6.52 4.70 10.27
N PHE A 192 5.22 5.00 10.17
CA PHE A 192 4.23 4.70 11.19
C PHE A 192 2.99 4.03 10.58
N PRO A 193 2.33 3.10 11.30
CA PRO A 193 1.00 2.66 10.94
C PRO A 193 -0.01 3.80 11.12
N ALA A 194 -1.17 3.68 10.49
CA ALA A 194 -2.27 4.61 10.69
C ALA A 194 -2.68 4.66 12.18
N ASP A 195 -2.87 5.87 12.70
CA ASP A 195 -3.26 6.09 14.09
C ASP A 195 -4.59 5.41 14.40
N LYS A 196 -4.60 4.58 15.45
CA LYS A 196 -5.77 3.82 15.93
C LYS A 196 -7.01 4.67 16.11
N ARG A 197 -6.84 5.95 16.51
CA ARG A 197 -7.95 6.91 16.69
C ARG A 197 -8.69 7.23 15.39
N MET A 198 -8.04 7.02 14.25
CA MET A 198 -8.56 7.33 12.91
C MET A 198 -9.04 6.10 12.12
N ILE A 199 -8.75 4.89 12.62
CA ILE A 199 -9.11 3.62 11.98
C ILE A 199 -10.61 3.40 11.92
N LYS A 200 -11.35 3.69 13.00
CA LYS A 200 -12.79 3.42 13.06
C LYS A 200 -13.53 4.13 11.92
N GLY A 201 -14.17 3.35 11.05
CA GLY A 201 -14.92 3.85 9.89
C GLY A 201 -14.06 4.28 8.70
N SER A 202 -12.78 3.90 8.64
CA SER A 202 -11.98 3.97 7.42
C SER A 202 -12.10 2.71 6.55
N ASN A 203 -12.51 1.58 7.13
CA ASN A 203 -12.51 0.25 6.52
C ASN A 203 -11.10 -0.25 6.12
N LEU A 204 -10.03 0.35 6.66
CA LEU A 204 -8.66 -0.05 6.34
C LEU A 204 -8.32 -1.45 6.88
N GLU A 205 -8.79 -1.81 8.07
CA GLU A 205 -8.47 -3.12 8.65
C GLU A 205 -9.18 -4.25 7.90
N GLU A 206 -10.43 -4.01 7.51
CA GLU A 206 -11.23 -4.89 6.68
C GLU A 206 -10.57 -5.09 5.30
N LEU A 207 -10.06 -4.02 4.70
CA LEU A 207 -9.37 -4.09 3.42
C LEU A 207 -8.10 -4.93 3.53
N VAL A 208 -7.26 -4.66 4.53
CA VAL A 208 -6.01 -5.41 4.74
C VAL A 208 -6.31 -6.87 5.12
N ALA A 209 -7.40 -7.12 5.85
CA ALA A 209 -7.88 -8.46 6.16
C ALA A 209 -8.21 -9.23 4.88
N GLU A 210 -9.06 -8.66 4.03
CA GLU A 210 -9.49 -9.27 2.79
C GLU A 210 -8.32 -9.49 1.81
N ILE A 211 -7.41 -8.52 1.68
CA ILE A 211 -6.17 -8.68 0.89
C ILE A 211 -5.34 -9.83 1.45
N GLY A 212 -5.16 -9.89 2.77
CA GLY A 212 -4.41 -10.94 3.44
C GLY A 212 -4.94 -12.33 3.13
N TYR A 213 -6.26 -12.52 3.14
CA TYR A 213 -6.90 -13.77 2.75
C TYR A 213 -6.72 -14.09 1.26
N ILE A 214 -6.89 -13.11 0.36
CA ILE A 214 -6.75 -13.29 -1.09
C ILE A 214 -5.34 -13.75 -1.45
N ILE A 215 -4.32 -13.12 -0.88
CA ILE A 215 -2.92 -13.45 -1.16
C ILE A 215 -2.39 -14.58 -0.27
N LYS A 216 -3.25 -15.21 0.55
CA LYS A 216 -2.91 -16.33 1.44
C LYS A 216 -1.78 -16.00 2.41
N LEU A 217 -1.81 -14.79 2.95
CA LEU A 217 -0.83 -14.33 3.92
C LEU A 217 -1.04 -14.99 5.29
N TYR A 218 -2.30 -15.25 5.65
CA TYR A 218 -2.78 -15.99 6.81
C TYR A 218 -4.14 -16.64 6.53
#